data_AF-A0A2T6CFA5-F1
#
_entry.id   AF-A0A2T6CFA5-F1
#
_cell.length_a   1.000
_cell.length_b   1.000
_cell.length_c   1.000
_cell.angle_alpha   90.00
_cell.angle_beta   90.00
_cell.angle_gamma   90.00
#
_symmetry.space_group_name_H-M   'P 1'
#
loop_
_entity.id
_entity.type
_entity.pdbx_description
1 polymer ?
#
loop_
_entity_poly.entity_id
_entity_poly.type
_entity_poly.pdbx_seq_one_letter_code
_entity_poly.pdbx_strand_id
1 'polypeptide(L)'
;MLNGTSITLDDHEFELSRNELGVRFMALEMRFSRRSHGEAIMGALEQGRTKDAFFRMMLSPAGARDNETAFFIMTFKYQAWMEDKGGYEQYRRKRTERAMIYAHGLLEKYPHLKRIVGISREPPKQGRGVSEDLIYAEQGDWNDEERQQIRENCRELGVLQQPLKMRRVEDEEYPELTQIIIERQAPPRMVTSNRKQRRKQAAKKRKAGPRK
;
A
#
# COMPACT_ATOMS: atom_id res chain seq x y z
N MET A 1 3.18 20.86 19.12
CA MET A 1 2.73 21.27 17.77
C MET A 1 3.83 20.90 16.77
N LEU A 2 3.47 20.37 15.59
CA LEU A 2 4.44 20.01 14.57
C LEU A 2 5.05 21.30 13.99
N ASN A 3 6.28 21.63 14.38
CA ASN A 3 6.98 22.89 14.04
C ASN A 3 7.07 23.12 12.51
N GLY A 4 6.06 23.75 11.90
CA GLY A 4 6.09 24.20 10.49
C GLY A 4 6.17 23.10 9.42
N THR A 5 5.95 21.83 9.78
CA THR A 5 6.02 20.70 8.84
C THR A 5 4.67 20.37 8.19
N SER A 6 3.57 20.69 8.88
CA SER A 6 2.20 20.58 8.39
C SER A 6 1.77 21.85 7.65
N ILE A 7 1.23 21.72 6.45
CA ILE A 7 0.59 22.81 5.71
C ILE A 7 -0.92 22.67 5.86
N THR A 8 -1.55 23.75 6.29
CA THR A 8 -3.00 23.93 6.28
C THR A 8 -3.38 24.77 5.06
N LEU A 9 -4.48 24.40 4.42
CA LEU A 9 -5.11 25.26 3.42
C LEU A 9 -5.82 26.42 4.13
N ASP A 10 -5.99 27.56 3.45
CA ASP A 10 -6.37 28.85 4.08
C ASP A 10 -7.72 28.82 4.84
N ASP A 11 -8.59 27.84 4.55
CA ASP A 11 -9.89 27.65 5.22
C ASP A 11 -9.97 26.35 6.06
N HIS A 12 -8.85 25.68 6.31
CA HIS A 12 -8.81 24.39 7.00
C HIS A 12 -7.94 24.42 8.25
N GLU A 13 -8.52 24.09 9.40
CA GLU A 13 -7.74 23.82 10.61
C GLU A 13 -7.04 22.47 10.53
N PHE A 14 -5.78 22.43 10.98
CA PHE A 14 -5.06 21.18 11.13
C PHE A 14 -5.69 20.34 12.23
N GLU A 15 -6.34 19.25 11.86
CA GLU A 15 -6.87 18.28 12.81
C GLU A 15 -5.96 17.04 12.85
N LEU A 16 -5.20 16.88 13.94
CA LEU A 16 -4.29 15.73 14.11
C LEU A 16 -5.05 14.39 14.04
N SER A 17 -6.29 14.37 14.53
CA SER A 17 -7.20 13.23 14.49
C SER A 17 -7.41 12.68 13.07
N ARG A 18 -7.54 13.56 12.06
CA ARG A 18 -7.75 13.15 10.66
C ARG A 18 -6.52 12.48 10.07
N ASN A 19 -5.33 13.01 10.36
CA ASN A 19 -4.08 12.38 9.95
C ASN A 19 -3.89 11.03 10.64
N GLU A 20 -4.24 10.94 11.91
CA GLU A 20 -4.22 9.68 12.65
C GLU A 20 -5.18 8.65 12.01
N LEU A 21 -6.39 9.06 11.64
CA LEU A 21 -7.34 8.19 10.93
C LEU A 21 -6.76 7.65 9.63
N GLY A 22 -6.15 8.51 8.80
CA GLY A 22 -5.46 8.07 7.59
C GLY A 22 -4.42 6.98 7.84
N VAL A 23 -3.57 7.16 8.86
CA VAL A 23 -2.56 6.17 9.25
C VAL A 23 -3.19 4.88 9.77
N ARG A 24 -4.26 4.97 10.56
CA ARG A 24 -5.00 3.81 11.07
C ARG A 24 -5.59 2.98 9.93
N PHE A 25 -6.21 3.62 8.92
CA PHE A 25 -6.74 2.90 7.77
C PHE A 25 -5.65 2.26 6.92
N MET A 26 -4.50 2.92 6.73
CA MET A 26 -3.33 2.28 6.10
C MET A 26 -2.83 1.05 6.89
N ALA A 27 -2.89 1.10 8.22
CA ALA A 27 -2.48 -0.02 9.08
C ALA A 27 -3.48 -1.18 9.11
N LEU A 28 -4.77 -0.91 8.93
CA LEU A 28 -5.84 -1.91 8.88
C LEU A 28 -5.79 -2.81 7.63
N GLU A 29 -5.14 -2.36 6.57
CA GLU A 29 -4.98 -3.14 5.34
C GLU A 29 -4.30 -4.49 5.58
N MET A 30 -4.77 -5.53 4.89
CA MET A 30 -4.15 -6.86 4.99
C MET A 30 -2.72 -6.85 4.45
N ARG A 31 -1.87 -7.78 4.92
CA ARG A 31 -0.47 -7.86 4.51
C ARG A 31 -0.31 -7.95 3.00
N PHE A 32 -1.13 -8.77 2.35
CA PHE A 32 -1.15 -8.93 0.90
C PHE A 32 -1.48 -7.62 0.18
N SER A 33 -2.59 -6.96 0.55
CA SER A 33 -3.00 -5.66 0.00
C SER A 33 -1.91 -4.60 0.17
N ARG A 34 -1.29 -4.50 1.36
CA ARG A 34 -0.18 -3.56 1.59
C ARG A 34 1.03 -3.80 0.69
N ARG A 35 1.36 -5.06 0.37
CA ARG A 35 2.47 -5.36 -0.56
C ARG A 35 2.11 -4.89 -1.97
N SER A 36 0.92 -5.23 -2.45
CA SER A 36 0.41 -4.80 -3.76
C SER A 36 0.33 -3.26 -3.86
N HIS A 37 -0.15 -2.59 -2.81
CA HIS A 37 -0.13 -1.13 -2.69
C HIS A 37 1.30 -0.58 -2.72
N GLY A 38 2.24 -1.22 -2.02
CA GLY A 38 3.65 -0.85 -2.05
C GLY A 38 4.25 -0.87 -3.46
N GLU A 39 4.01 -1.94 -4.22
CA GLU A 39 4.43 -2.04 -5.62
C GLU A 39 3.75 -0.99 -6.50
N ALA A 40 2.45 -0.75 -6.27
CA ALA A 40 1.70 0.29 -6.96
C ALA A 40 2.27 1.69 -6.68
N ILE A 41 2.68 1.97 -5.44
CA ILE A 41 3.32 3.23 -5.04
C ILE A 41 4.68 3.35 -5.72
N MET A 42 5.53 2.32 -5.65
CA MET A 42 6.85 2.35 -6.29
C MET A 42 6.75 2.59 -7.80
N GLY A 43 5.82 1.90 -8.46
CA GLY A 43 5.55 2.13 -9.88
C GLY A 43 5.00 3.53 -10.19
N ALA A 44 4.25 4.15 -9.27
CA ALA A 44 3.77 5.52 -9.44
C ALA A 44 4.90 6.55 -9.26
N LEU A 45 5.80 6.33 -8.29
CA LEU A 45 6.97 7.18 -8.07
C LEU A 45 7.90 7.18 -9.27
N GLU A 46 8.13 6.03 -9.90
CA GLU A 46 8.95 5.95 -11.11
C GLU A 46 8.31 6.69 -12.29
N GLN A 47 6.99 6.56 -12.48
CA GLN A 47 6.25 7.34 -13.48
C GLN A 47 6.35 8.85 -13.21
N GLY A 48 6.26 9.25 -11.95
CA GLY A 48 6.39 10.64 -11.51
C GLY A 48 7.75 11.27 -11.83
N ARG A 49 8.81 10.49 -12.07
CA ARG A 49 10.11 11.04 -12.51
C ARG A 49 10.04 11.60 -13.93
N THR A 50 9.17 11.06 -14.77
CA THR A 50 9.04 11.46 -16.18
C THR A 50 7.93 12.49 -16.41
N LYS A 51 6.89 12.49 -15.57
CA LYS A 51 5.70 13.34 -15.73
C LYS A 51 5.66 14.47 -14.71
N ASP A 52 5.10 15.61 -15.08
CA ASP A 52 4.96 16.76 -14.17
C ASP A 52 3.95 16.50 -13.06
N ALA A 53 2.90 15.75 -13.37
CA ALA A 53 1.96 15.20 -12.42
C ALA A 53 1.65 13.75 -12.78
N PHE A 54 1.54 12.89 -11.78
CA PHE A 54 1.05 11.52 -11.98
C PHE A 54 0.15 11.12 -10.82
N PHE A 55 -0.96 10.46 -11.14
CA PHE A 55 -1.95 10.00 -10.18
C PHE A 55 -2.20 8.51 -10.37
N ARG A 56 -2.31 7.78 -9.26
CA ARG A 56 -2.72 6.38 -9.24
C ARG A 56 -3.62 6.11 -8.04
N MET A 57 -4.77 5.53 -8.30
CA MET A 57 -5.67 4.99 -7.29
C MET A 57 -5.48 3.48 -7.19
N MET A 58 -5.63 2.97 -5.98
CA MET A 58 -5.69 1.55 -5.64
C MET A 58 -7.08 1.30 -5.03
N LEU A 59 -7.79 0.35 -5.60
CA LEU A 59 -9.15 0.00 -5.22
C LEU A 59 -9.23 -1.51 -5.09
N SER A 60 -9.87 -1.99 -4.03
CA SER A 60 -10.16 -3.41 -3.86
C SER A 60 -11.14 -3.90 -4.92
N PRO A 61 -11.14 -5.21 -5.25
CA PRO A 61 -12.12 -5.77 -6.16
C PRO A 61 -13.57 -5.57 -5.66
N ALA A 62 -14.50 -5.45 -6.61
CA ALA A 62 -15.92 -5.41 -6.28
C ALA A 62 -16.32 -6.66 -5.46
N GLY A 63 -17.00 -6.44 -4.33
CA GLY A 63 -17.43 -7.50 -3.41
C GLY A 63 -16.38 -7.92 -2.37
N ALA A 64 -15.16 -7.38 -2.41
CA ALA A 64 -14.21 -7.56 -1.32
C ALA A 64 -14.70 -6.84 -0.04
N ARG A 65 -14.36 -7.39 1.13
CA ARG A 65 -14.77 -6.85 2.44
C ARG A 65 -14.24 -5.43 2.70
N ASP A 66 -13.10 -5.10 2.11
CA ASP A 66 -12.39 -3.83 2.24
C ASP A 66 -12.69 -2.83 1.09
N ASN A 67 -13.66 -3.13 0.22
CA ASN A 67 -14.02 -2.30 -0.94
C ASN A 67 -14.72 -0.96 -0.60
N GLU A 68 -14.72 -0.55 0.67
CA GLU A 68 -15.26 0.74 1.11
C GLU A 68 -14.17 1.80 1.31
N THR A 69 -12.90 1.41 1.26
CA THR A 69 -11.74 2.30 1.40
C THR A 69 -10.88 2.23 0.15
N ALA A 70 -10.63 3.38 -0.48
CA ALA A 70 -9.66 3.48 -1.56
C ALA A 70 -8.36 4.14 -1.06
N PHE A 71 -7.26 3.83 -1.74
CA PHE A 71 -5.98 4.49 -1.52
C PHE A 71 -5.53 5.21 -2.79
N PHE A 72 -4.78 6.30 -2.68
CA PHE A 72 -4.11 6.88 -3.84
C PHE A 72 -2.71 7.40 -3.53
N ILE A 73 -1.93 7.49 -4.59
CA ILE A 73 -0.64 8.17 -4.60
C ILE A 73 -0.65 9.21 -5.72
N MET A 74 -0.26 10.43 -5.39
CA MET A 74 -0.04 11.50 -6.33
C MET A 74 1.41 11.94 -6.26
N THR A 75 2.01 12.14 -7.43
CA THR A 75 3.29 12.82 -7.57
C THR A 75 3.08 14.13 -8.30
N PHE A 76 3.74 15.18 -7.81
CA PHE A 76 3.70 16.50 -8.43
C PHE A 76 5.11 17.09 -8.41
N LYS A 77 5.67 17.43 -9.57
CA LYS A 77 7.04 17.95 -9.66
C LYS A 77 7.10 19.41 -9.23
N TYR A 78 8.09 19.74 -8.41
CA TYR A 78 8.49 21.12 -8.22
C TYR A 78 9.31 21.58 -9.43
N GLN A 79 8.87 22.65 -10.09
CA GLN A 79 9.54 23.18 -11.28
C GLN A 79 10.22 24.52 -10.97
N ALA A 80 11.31 24.85 -11.67
CA ALA A 80 12.10 26.04 -11.40
C ALA A 80 11.27 27.35 -11.47
N TRP A 81 10.32 27.45 -12.41
CA TRP A 81 9.45 28.63 -12.54
C TRP A 81 8.49 28.82 -11.36
N MET A 82 8.30 27.80 -10.51
CA MET A 82 7.48 27.93 -9.31
C MET A 82 8.19 28.74 -8.23
N GLU A 83 9.52 28.88 -8.29
CA GLU A 83 10.28 29.75 -7.39
C GLU A 83 9.78 31.19 -7.47
N ASP A 84 9.60 31.69 -8.70
CA ASP A 84 9.13 33.04 -8.98
C ASP A 84 7.64 33.25 -8.67
N LYS A 85 6.90 32.16 -8.38
CA LYS A 85 5.45 32.17 -8.08
C LYS A 85 5.17 31.70 -6.66
N GLY A 86 5.87 32.30 -5.70
CA GLY A 86 5.72 32.04 -4.26
C GLY A 86 6.45 30.81 -3.72
N GLY A 87 7.30 30.20 -4.56
CA GLY A 87 8.26 29.20 -4.14
C GLY A 87 7.67 27.92 -3.55
N TYR A 88 8.47 27.31 -2.69
CA TYR A 88 8.20 25.95 -2.21
C TYR A 88 6.93 25.84 -1.35
N GLU A 89 6.60 26.85 -0.56
CA GLU A 89 5.40 26.84 0.28
C GLU A 89 4.13 26.89 -0.58
N GLN A 90 4.06 27.81 -1.55
CA GLN A 90 2.92 27.90 -2.48
C GLN A 90 2.78 26.62 -3.30
N TYR A 91 3.89 26.02 -3.73
CA TYR A 91 3.88 24.71 -4.36
C TYR A 91 3.24 23.63 -3.49
N ARG A 92 3.64 23.52 -2.21
CA ARG A 92 3.08 22.50 -1.32
C ARG A 92 1.58 22.75 -1.07
N ARG A 93 1.16 24.01 -0.90
CA ARG A 93 -0.28 24.37 -0.82
C ARG A 93 -1.05 23.88 -2.05
N LYS A 94 -0.55 24.18 -3.25
CA LYS A 94 -1.18 23.75 -4.51
C LYS A 94 -1.19 22.22 -4.67
N ARG A 95 -0.15 21.53 -4.19
CA ARG A 95 -0.10 20.08 -4.19
C ARG A 95 -1.17 19.48 -3.26
N THR A 96 -1.32 19.99 -2.05
CA THR A 96 -2.35 19.57 -1.09
C THR A 96 -3.75 19.84 -1.62
N GLU A 97 -4.00 21.05 -2.15
CA GLU A 97 -5.28 21.44 -2.76
C GLU A 97 -5.66 20.48 -3.91
N ARG A 98 -4.72 20.23 -4.83
CA ARG A 98 -4.94 19.28 -5.93
C ARG A 98 -5.25 17.87 -5.43
N ALA A 99 -4.57 17.40 -4.38
CA ALA A 99 -4.80 16.08 -3.81
C ALA A 99 -6.18 15.97 -3.13
N MET A 100 -6.62 17.01 -2.43
CA MET A 100 -7.97 17.10 -1.85
C MET A 100 -9.06 17.07 -2.93
N ILE A 101 -8.87 17.79 -4.05
CA ILE A 101 -9.83 17.79 -5.16
C ILE A 101 -9.93 16.40 -5.80
N TYR A 102 -8.82 15.68 -5.96
CA TYR A 102 -8.86 14.28 -6.37
C TYR A 102 -9.63 13.41 -5.37
N ALA A 103 -9.39 13.58 -4.07
CA ALA A 103 -10.07 12.80 -3.04
C ALA A 103 -11.60 12.96 -3.12
N HIS A 104 -12.09 14.21 -3.15
CA HIS A 104 -13.53 14.49 -3.27
C HIS A 104 -14.10 14.04 -4.60
N GLY A 105 -13.41 14.29 -5.72
CA GLY A 105 -13.87 13.86 -7.03
C GLY A 105 -13.96 12.33 -7.16
N LEU A 106 -13.10 11.58 -6.48
CA LEU A 106 -13.17 10.12 -6.46
C LEU A 106 -14.33 9.61 -5.61
N LEU A 107 -14.55 10.20 -4.43
CA LEU A 107 -15.69 9.87 -3.59
C LEU A 107 -17.03 10.17 -4.29
N GLU A 108 -17.10 11.25 -5.09
CA GLU A 108 -18.26 11.56 -5.95
C GLU A 108 -18.44 10.56 -7.09
N LYS A 109 -17.36 10.21 -7.77
CA LYS A 109 -17.38 9.26 -8.88
C LYS A 109 -17.65 7.81 -8.45
N TYR A 110 -17.30 7.46 -7.22
CA TYR A 110 -17.43 6.11 -6.67
C TYR A 110 -18.25 6.12 -5.37
N PRO A 111 -19.59 6.20 -5.45
CA PRO A 111 -20.46 6.34 -4.27
C PRO A 111 -20.37 5.20 -3.24
N HIS A 112 -19.88 4.03 -3.65
CA HIS A 112 -19.68 2.88 -2.75
C HIS A 112 -18.50 3.07 -1.78
N LEU A 113 -17.59 4.00 -2.07
CA LEU A 113 -16.51 4.35 -1.17
C LEU A 113 -17.08 5.13 0.01
N LYS A 114 -16.69 4.73 1.22
CA LYS A 114 -16.94 5.49 2.45
C LYS A 114 -15.82 6.47 2.74
N ARG A 115 -14.61 6.18 2.27
CA ARG A 115 -13.43 7.01 2.53
C ARG A 115 -12.31 6.76 1.53
N ILE A 116 -11.40 7.70 1.47
CA ILE A 116 -10.19 7.61 0.67
C ILE A 116 -8.99 8.15 1.44
N VAL A 117 -7.88 7.41 1.38
CA VAL A 117 -6.60 7.81 1.98
C VAL A 117 -5.58 8.06 0.87
N GLY A 118 -4.98 9.23 0.86
CA GLY A 118 -4.06 9.65 -0.18
C GLY A 118 -2.70 10.02 0.36
N ILE A 119 -1.66 9.77 -0.43
CA ILE A 119 -0.34 10.37 -0.23
C ILE A 119 -0.05 11.25 -1.43
N SER A 120 0.34 12.50 -1.21
CA SER A 120 0.80 13.41 -2.26
C SER A 120 2.22 13.85 -1.97
N ARG A 121 3.13 13.72 -2.94
CA ARG A 121 4.55 14.04 -2.71
C ARG A 121 5.30 14.41 -3.97
N GLU A 122 6.52 14.89 -3.79
CA GLU A 122 7.47 15.00 -4.91
C GLU A 122 7.93 13.61 -5.38
N PRO A 123 8.18 13.45 -6.70
CA PRO A 123 8.86 12.27 -7.19
C PRO A 123 10.28 12.19 -6.60
N PRO A 124 10.87 10.99 -6.52
CA PRO A 124 12.20 10.83 -5.93
C PRO A 124 13.27 11.54 -6.76
N LYS A 125 14.41 11.88 -6.12
CA LYS A 125 15.61 12.46 -6.74
C LYS A 125 15.41 13.85 -7.36
N GLN A 126 14.60 14.72 -6.74
CA GLN A 126 14.44 16.14 -7.13
C GLN A 126 15.45 17.09 -6.46
N GLY A 127 16.24 16.61 -5.48
CA GLY A 127 17.41 17.34 -4.95
C GLY A 127 17.17 18.34 -3.83
N ARG A 128 15.92 18.66 -3.45
CA ARG A 128 15.59 19.63 -2.38
C ARG A 128 15.02 19.03 -1.08
N GLY A 129 15.02 17.70 -0.98
CA GLY A 129 14.26 16.96 0.03
C GLY A 129 12.99 16.36 -0.56
N VAL A 130 12.20 15.66 0.25
CA VAL A 130 10.90 15.14 -0.17
C VAL A 130 9.89 15.52 0.91
N SER A 131 8.99 16.45 0.59
CA SER A 131 7.79 16.66 1.40
C SER A 131 6.68 15.73 0.95
N GLU A 132 5.86 15.32 1.92
CA GLU A 132 4.71 14.45 1.71
C GLU A 132 3.51 15.04 2.45
N ASP A 133 2.34 14.93 1.84
CA ASP A 133 1.07 15.32 2.44
C ASP A 133 0.19 14.06 2.52
N LEU A 134 -0.30 13.77 3.73
CA LEU A 134 -1.28 12.73 3.98
C LEU A 134 -2.67 13.34 3.84
N ILE A 135 -3.50 12.70 3.02
CA ILE A 135 -4.87 13.13 2.74
C ILE A 135 -5.82 12.09 3.31
N TYR A 136 -6.82 12.54 4.05
CA TYR A 136 -7.93 11.75 4.51
C TYR A 136 -9.23 12.46 4.14
N ALA A 137 -10.11 11.78 3.42
CA ALA A 137 -11.45 12.28 3.12
C ALA A 137 -12.48 11.16 3.27
N GLU A 138 -13.66 11.53 3.74
CA GLU A 138 -14.82 10.65 3.90
C GLU A 138 -15.92 11.05 2.93
N GLN A 139 -16.74 10.06 2.59
CA GLN A 139 -17.97 10.28 1.86
C GLN A 139 -18.92 11.11 2.71
N GLY A 140 -19.43 12.21 2.14
CA GLY A 140 -20.44 13.05 2.78
C GLY A 140 -21.83 12.82 2.20
N ASP A 141 -22.84 13.26 2.94
CA ASP A 141 -24.22 13.39 2.45
C ASP A 141 -24.36 14.65 1.59
N TRP A 142 -23.64 14.69 0.46
CA TRP A 142 -23.57 15.91 -0.33
C TRP A 142 -24.88 16.23 -1.03
N ASN A 143 -25.28 17.49 -0.89
CA ASN A 143 -26.35 18.07 -1.68
C ASN A 143 -25.91 18.32 -3.14
N ASP A 144 -26.86 18.70 -4.00
CA ASP A 144 -26.59 18.88 -5.44
C ASP A 144 -25.61 20.03 -5.72
N GLU A 145 -25.64 21.09 -4.91
CA GLU A 145 -24.72 22.24 -5.04
C GLU A 145 -23.28 21.83 -4.71
N GLU A 146 -23.08 21.07 -3.64
CA GLU A 146 -21.78 20.53 -3.23
C GLU A 146 -21.22 19.57 -4.29
N ARG A 147 -22.07 18.68 -4.83
CA ARG A 147 -21.67 17.78 -5.92
C ARG A 147 -21.27 18.57 -7.16
N GLN A 148 -22.01 19.62 -7.48
CA GLN A 148 -21.69 20.49 -8.61
C GLN A 148 -20.36 21.21 -8.39
N GLN A 149 -20.10 21.71 -7.18
CA GLN A 149 -18.83 22.35 -6.83
C GLN A 149 -17.65 21.36 -6.93
N ILE A 150 -17.80 20.12 -6.45
CA ILE A 150 -16.76 19.09 -6.58
C ILE A 150 -16.43 18.83 -8.06
N ARG A 151 -17.46 18.75 -8.92
CA ARG A 151 -17.29 18.56 -10.37
C ARG A 151 -16.63 19.76 -11.03
N GLU A 152 -16.99 20.98 -10.63
CA GLU A 152 -16.38 22.21 -11.14
C GLU A 152 -14.89 22.28 -10.74
N ASN A 153 -14.57 22.03 -9.47
CA ASN A 153 -13.18 21.97 -8.99
C ASN A 153 -12.35 20.96 -9.79
N CYS A 154 -12.94 19.79 -10.10
CA CYS A 154 -12.27 18.80 -10.95
C CYS A 154 -12.06 19.32 -12.37
N ARG A 155 -13.02 20.05 -12.93
CA ARG A 155 -12.95 20.63 -14.28
C ARG A 155 -11.90 21.73 -14.37
N GLU A 156 -11.90 22.66 -13.43
CA GLU A 156 -10.94 23.77 -13.36
C GLU A 156 -9.50 23.27 -13.29
N LEU A 157 -9.24 22.20 -12.54
CA LEU A 157 -7.91 21.59 -12.46
C LEU A 157 -7.59 20.60 -13.60
N GLY A 158 -8.55 20.33 -14.48
CA GLY A 158 -8.42 19.35 -15.56
C GLY A 158 -8.19 17.91 -15.06
N VAL A 159 -8.70 17.58 -13.87
CA VAL A 159 -8.52 16.27 -13.23
C VAL A 159 -9.81 15.46 -13.34
N LEU A 160 -9.69 14.13 -13.39
CA LEU A 160 -10.82 13.18 -13.45
C LEU A 160 -11.83 13.41 -14.60
N GLN A 161 -11.48 14.22 -15.59
CA GLN A 161 -12.31 14.52 -16.78
C GLN A 161 -12.53 13.29 -17.67
N GLN A 162 -11.57 12.36 -17.63
CA GLN A 162 -11.65 11.08 -18.34
C GLN A 162 -11.75 9.93 -17.33
N PRO A 163 -12.34 8.79 -17.72
CA PRO A 163 -12.27 7.57 -16.94
C PRO A 163 -10.81 7.19 -16.63
N LEU A 164 -10.56 6.74 -15.40
CA LEU A 164 -9.23 6.22 -15.06
C LEU A 164 -9.00 4.90 -15.79
N LYS A 165 -7.78 4.70 -16.31
CA LYS A 165 -7.39 3.43 -16.93
C LYS A 165 -7.24 2.36 -15.85
N MET A 166 -8.21 1.46 -15.78
CA MET A 166 -8.20 0.34 -14.83
C MET A 166 -7.20 -0.74 -15.28
N ARG A 167 -6.45 -1.28 -14.32
CA ARG A 167 -5.59 -2.45 -14.49
C ARG A 167 -5.85 -3.42 -13.35
N ARG A 168 -6.32 -4.63 -13.68
CA ARG A 168 -6.39 -5.72 -12.70
C ARG A 168 -4.99 -6.18 -12.38
N VAL A 169 -4.70 -6.36 -11.09
CA VAL A 169 -3.43 -6.90 -10.61
C VAL A 169 -3.74 -8.22 -9.95
N GLU A 170 -3.02 -9.26 -10.38
CA GLU A 170 -3.02 -10.58 -9.77
C GLU A 170 -1.61 -10.81 -9.26
N ASP A 171 -1.50 -11.24 -8.00
CA ASP A 171 -0.24 -11.40 -7.29
C ASP A 171 -0.39 -12.59 -6.33
N GLU A 172 0.72 -13.25 -6.00
CA GLU A 172 0.74 -14.46 -5.18
C GLU A 172 1.09 -14.12 -3.74
N GLU A 173 0.18 -14.35 -2.81
CA GLU A 173 0.38 -13.98 -1.41
C GLU A 173 1.63 -14.61 -0.79
N TYR A 174 1.94 -15.84 -1.19
CA TYR A 174 3.11 -16.57 -0.73
C TYR A 174 4.11 -16.68 -1.88
N PRO A 175 5.40 -16.42 -1.63
CA PRO A 175 6.42 -16.69 -2.63
C PRO A 175 6.40 -18.18 -2.98
N GLU A 176 6.65 -18.51 -4.24
CA GLU A 176 6.92 -19.88 -4.62
C GLU A 176 8.06 -20.43 -3.74
N LEU A 177 7.72 -21.39 -2.89
CA LEU A 177 8.74 -22.09 -2.12
C LEU A 177 9.53 -22.91 -3.12
N THR A 178 10.77 -22.49 -3.42
CA THR A 178 11.74 -23.41 -3.98
C THR A 178 11.81 -24.56 -2.98
N GLN A 179 11.29 -25.73 -3.36
CA GLN A 179 11.33 -26.89 -2.49
C GLN A 179 12.80 -27.21 -2.27
N ILE A 180 13.36 -26.71 -1.17
CA ILE A 180 14.63 -27.21 -0.67
C ILE A 180 14.30 -28.63 -0.25
N ILE A 181 14.56 -29.57 -1.14
CA ILE A 181 14.51 -31.00 -0.82
C ILE A 181 15.64 -31.19 0.19
N ILE A 182 15.30 -31.02 1.47
CA ILE A 182 16.14 -31.50 2.54
C ILE A 182 16.02 -33.01 2.46
N GLU A 183 16.92 -33.64 1.72
CA GLU A 183 17.16 -35.08 1.83
C GLU A 183 17.52 -35.35 3.29
N ARG A 184 16.51 -35.63 4.11
CA ARG A 184 16.72 -36.32 5.37
C ARG A 184 17.29 -37.66 4.97
N GLN A 185 18.62 -37.81 5.06
CA GLN A 185 19.25 -39.12 5.04
C GLN A 185 18.44 -39.98 5.99
N ALA A 186 17.73 -40.97 5.45
CA ALA A 186 16.97 -41.87 6.27
C ALA A 186 17.98 -42.45 7.28
N PRO A 187 17.73 -42.35 8.60
CA PRO A 187 18.60 -43.04 9.54
C PRO A 187 18.66 -44.50 9.07
N PRO A 188 19.86 -45.10 8.97
CA PRO A 188 19.99 -46.44 8.41
C PRO A 188 18.94 -47.31 9.08
N ARG A 189 18.02 -47.89 8.28
CA ARG A 189 17.00 -48.79 8.77
C ARG A 189 17.75 -49.86 9.55
N MET A 190 17.78 -49.75 10.87
CA MET A 190 18.26 -50.82 11.72
C MET A 190 17.23 -51.92 11.50
N VAL A 191 17.57 -52.86 10.61
CA VAL A 191 16.84 -54.10 10.43
C VAL A 191 16.97 -54.84 11.76
N THR A 192 16.07 -54.54 12.69
CA THR A 192 16.01 -55.27 13.93
C THR A 192 15.59 -56.68 13.56
N SER A 193 16.45 -57.63 13.88
CA SER A 193 16.18 -59.04 13.60
C SER A 193 14.83 -59.44 14.18
N ASN A 194 14.05 -60.22 13.43
CA ASN A 194 12.71 -60.64 13.87
C ASN A 194 12.79 -61.31 15.25
N ARG A 195 11.73 -61.22 16.07
CA ARG A 195 11.70 -61.71 17.47
C ARG A 195 12.28 -63.13 17.64
N LYS A 196 12.04 -64.01 16.65
CA LYS A 196 12.58 -65.37 16.59
C LYS A 196 14.11 -65.40 16.48
N GLN A 197 14.69 -64.55 15.62
CA GLN A 197 16.14 -64.41 15.45
C GLN A 197 16.79 -63.82 16.70
N ARG A 198 16.19 -62.78 17.33
CA ARG A 198 16.67 -62.23 18.61
C ARG A 198 16.72 -63.27 19.71
N ARG A 199 15.66 -64.08 19.84
CA ARG A 199 15.59 -65.18 20.81
C ARG A 199 16.65 -66.26 20.53
N LYS A 200 16.86 -66.62 19.26
CA LYS A 200 17.88 -67.60 18.87
C LYS A 200 19.30 -67.09 19.16
N GLN A 201 19.59 -65.82 18.90
CA GLN A 201 20.88 -65.21 19.22
C GLN A 201 21.11 -65.11 20.73
N ALA A 202 20.10 -64.72 21.51
CA ALA A 202 20.19 -64.70 22.97
C ALA A 202 20.41 -66.11 23.55
N ALA A 203 19.75 -67.13 23.01
CA ALA A 203 19.95 -68.52 23.41
C ALA A 203 21.36 -69.02 23.05
N LYS A 204 21.88 -68.68 21.86
CA LYS A 204 23.27 -68.98 21.48
C LYS A 204 24.28 -68.30 22.40
N LYS A 205 24.10 -67.01 22.71
CA LYS A 205 24.97 -66.29 23.65
C LYS A 205 24.94 -66.89 25.06
N ARG A 206 23.78 -67.34 25.53
CA ARG A 206 23.64 -68.06 26.82
C ARG A 206 24.33 -69.42 26.81
N LYS A 207 24.26 -70.16 25.70
CA LYS A 207 24.95 -71.45 25.53
C LYS A 207 26.46 -71.32 25.34
N ALA A 208 26.95 -70.19 24.82
CA ALA A 208 28.36 -70.00 24.56
C ALA A 208 29.21 -69.93 25.84
N GLY A 209 28.61 -69.63 27.01
CA GLY A 209 29.33 -69.48 28.28
C GLY A 209 30.41 -68.38 28.22
N PRO A 210 30.94 -67.92 29.36
CA PRO A 210 32.15 -67.11 29.32
C PRO A 210 33.30 -68.02 28.87
N ARG A 211 34.03 -67.64 27.81
CA ARG A 211 35.36 -68.20 27.58
C ARG A 211 36.21 -67.82 28.79
N LYS A 212 36.69 -68.82 29.54
CA LYS A 212 37.79 -68.65 30.49
C LYS A 212 39.06 -68.30 29.72
#